data_AF-A0A932X4T2-F1
#
_entry.id   AF-A0A932X4T2-F1
#
_cell.length_a   1.000
_cell.length_b   1.000
_cell.length_c   1.000
_cell.angle_alpha   90.00
_cell.angle_beta   90.00
_cell.angle_gamma   90.00
#
_symmetry.space_group_name_H-M   'P 1'
#
loop_
_entity.id
_entity.type
_entity.pdbx_description
1 polymer ?
#
loop_
_entity_poly.entity_id
_entity_poly.type
_entity_poly.pdbx_seq_one_letter_code
_entity_poly.pdbx_strand_id
1 'polypeptide(L)'
;MELEMLTLAPEREDVLETPEITVPVADPAVETRKANEMARLIDTHLDYERQSRLPLSMDQLTPRRLCPEQRTDLVTDLYAVTR
;
A
#
# COMPACT_ATOMS: atom_id res chain seq x y z
N MET A 1 38.76 39.26 39.14
CA MET A 1 38.39 37.96 38.53
C MET A 1 37.42 37.30 39.49
N GLU A 2 36.13 37.55 39.31
CA GLU A 2 35.07 36.83 40.01
C GLU A 2 34.49 35.84 39.01
N LEU A 3 34.64 34.54 39.31
CA LEU A 3 34.02 33.47 38.56
C LEU A 3 32.62 33.28 39.14
N GLU A 4 31.61 33.85 38.47
CA GLU A 4 30.21 33.52 38.72
C GLU A 4 29.97 32.06 38.31
N MET A 5 29.74 31.21 39.31
CA MET A 5 29.22 29.86 39.11
C MET A 5 27.79 29.96 38.58
N LEU A 6 27.62 29.75 37.27
CA LEU A 6 26.33 29.42 36.67
C LEU A 6 25.84 28.09 37.24
N THR A 7 24.95 28.17 38.23
CA THR A 7 24.16 27.02 38.69
C THR A 7 23.18 26.65 37.57
N LEU A 8 23.49 25.60 36.80
CA LEU A 8 22.51 24.96 35.93
C LEU A 8 21.41 24.38 36.81
N ALA A 9 20.20 24.93 36.70
CA ALA A 9 19.01 24.32 37.24
C ALA A 9 18.84 22.91 36.60
N PRO A 10 18.37 21.90 37.36
CA PRO A 10 18.13 20.59 36.77
C PRO A 10 17.02 20.72 35.73
N GLU A 11 17.32 20.39 34.47
CA GLU A 11 16.31 20.26 33.43
C GLU A 11 15.31 19.20 33.88
N ARG A 12 14.04 19.60 34.03
CA ARG A 12 12.95 18.65 34.18
C ARG A 12 12.82 17.93 32.85
N GLU A 13 13.20 16.65 32.81
CA GLU A 13 12.81 15.74 31.76
C GLU A 13 11.28 15.62 31.81
N ASP A 14 10.59 16.45 31.03
CA ASP A 14 9.21 16.18 30.67
C ASP A 14 9.23 14.91 29.82
N VAL A 15 8.95 13.77 30.47
CA VAL A 15 8.74 12.49 29.81
C VAL A 15 7.52 12.66 28.90
N LEU A 16 7.76 12.92 27.62
CA LEU A 16 6.73 12.76 26.59
C LEU A 16 6.38 11.28 26.52
N GLU A 17 5.29 10.89 27.19
CA GLU A 17 4.60 9.63 26.90
C GLU A 17 4.15 9.68 25.44
N THR A 18 4.93 9.04 24.57
CA THR A 18 4.48 8.78 23.20
C THR A 18 3.30 7.83 23.30
N PRO A 19 2.13 8.14 22.70
CA PRO A 19 1.04 7.20 22.68
C PRO A 19 1.55 5.94 21.98
N GLU A 20 1.45 4.79 22.66
CA GLU A 20 1.77 3.50 22.08
C GLU A 20 0.79 3.24 20.93
N ILE A 21 1.16 3.67 19.72
CA ILE A 21 0.44 3.33 18.50
C ILE A 21 0.72 1.85 18.26
N THR A 22 -0.26 1.01 18.61
CA THR A 22 -0.22 -0.40 18.25
C THR A 22 -0.40 -0.50 16.74
N VAL A 23 0.71 -0.63 16.01
CA VAL A 23 0.65 -0.92 14.57
C VAL A 23 0.11 -2.33 14.44
N PRO A 24 -1.05 -2.55 13.78
CA PRO A 24 -1.56 -3.88 13.56
C PRO A 24 -0.54 -4.65 12.73
N VAL A 25 -0.01 -5.74 13.29
CA VAL A 25 0.86 -6.65 12.57
C VAL A 25 -0.02 -7.42 11.58
N ALA A 26 0.20 -7.17 10.28
CA ALA A 26 -0.53 -7.89 9.23
C ALA A 26 -0.17 -9.38 9.27
N ASP A 27 -1.18 -10.25 9.25
CA ASP A 27 -0.99 -11.70 9.17
C ASP A 27 -0.43 -12.06 7.77
N PRO A 28 0.80 -12.61 7.68
CA PRO A 28 1.40 -12.96 6.40
C PRO A 28 0.55 -13.89 5.54
N ALA A 29 -0.25 -14.78 6.14
CA ALA A 29 -1.14 -15.67 5.42
C ALA A 29 -2.33 -14.94 4.80
N VAL A 30 -2.87 -13.94 5.52
CA VAL A 30 -3.93 -13.06 5.00
C VAL A 30 -3.40 -12.22 3.85
N GLU A 31 -2.24 -11.59 4.02
CA GLU A 31 -1.63 -10.73 2.98
C GLU A 31 -1.25 -11.52 1.74
N THR A 32 -0.70 -12.73 1.90
CA THR A 32 -0.39 -13.62 0.77
C THR A 32 -1.65 -13.99 0.00
N ARG A 33 -2.74 -14.28 0.69
CA ARG A 33 -4.03 -14.58 0.05
C ARG A 33 -4.60 -13.37 -0.69
N LYS A 34 -4.56 -12.18 -0.10
CA LYS A 34 -4.95 -10.92 -0.77
C LYS A 34 -4.11 -10.69 -2.02
N ALA A 35 -2.80 -10.85 -1.94
CA ALA A 35 -1.89 -10.71 -3.07
C ALA A 35 -2.20 -11.68 -4.22
N ASN A 36 -2.44 -12.95 -3.90
CA ASN A 36 -2.81 -13.96 -4.91
C ASN A 36 -4.13 -13.61 -5.61
N GLU A 37 -5.11 -13.10 -4.86
CA GLU A 37 -6.40 -12.72 -5.44
C GLU A 37 -6.29 -11.46 -6.30
N MET A 38 -5.51 -10.46 -5.88
CA MET A 38 -5.20 -9.29 -6.70
C MET A 38 -4.53 -9.68 -8.02
N ALA A 39 -3.56 -10.61 -7.99
CA ALA A 39 -2.90 -11.08 -9.21
C ALA A 39 -3.89 -11.70 -10.20
N ARG A 40 -4.81 -12.55 -9.72
CA ARG A 40 -5.86 -13.16 -10.55
C ARG A 40 -6.79 -12.13 -11.17
N LEU A 41 -7.18 -11.10 -10.42
CA LEU A 41 -8.02 -10.02 -10.92
C LEU A 41 -7.30 -9.23 -12.03
N ILE A 42 -6.03 -8.88 -11.80
CA ILE A 42 -5.22 -8.20 -12.80
C ILE A 42 -5.14 -9.03 -14.08
N ASP A 43 -4.81 -10.32 -13.97
CA ASP A 43 -4.73 -11.21 -15.14
C ASP A 43 -6.06 -11.29 -15.88
N THR A 44 -7.18 -11.37 -15.15
CA THR A 44 -8.54 -11.43 -15.74
C THR A 44 -8.91 -10.15 -16.49
N HIS A 45 -8.55 -8.99 -15.93
CA HIS A 45 -8.80 -7.70 -16.57
C HIS A 45 -7.88 -7.46 -17.77
N LEU A 46 -6.66 -8.02 -17.74
CA LEU A 46 -5.69 -7.94 -18.82
C LEU A 46 -5.85 -9.04 -19.88
N ASP A 47 -6.77 -9.99 -19.70
CA ASP A 47 -7.05 -11.02 -20.69
C ASP A 47 -7.83 -10.45 -21.89
N TYR A 48 -7.08 -9.82 -22.79
CA TYR A 48 -7.58 -9.23 -24.02
C TYR A 48 -8.00 -10.27 -25.06
N GLU A 49 -7.60 -11.54 -24.97
CA GLU A 49 -8.13 -12.58 -25.87
C GLU A 49 -9.59 -12.88 -25.53
N ARG A 50 -9.94 -12.77 -24.24
CA ARG A 50 -11.31 -12.90 -23.75
C ARG A 50 -12.16 -11.66 -24.01
N GLN A 51 -11.56 -10.46 -24.07
CA GLN A 51 -12.26 -9.17 -24.19
C GLN A 51 -12.14 -8.48 -25.55
N SER A 52 -11.17 -8.82 -26.39
CA SER A 52 -10.89 -8.19 -27.68
C SER A 52 -10.43 -9.22 -28.73
N ARG A 53 -10.55 -8.88 -30.01
CA ARG A 53 -10.09 -9.76 -31.12
C ARG A 53 -8.61 -9.56 -31.49
N LEU A 54 -7.86 -8.77 -30.73
CA LEU A 54 -6.47 -8.45 -31.04
C LEU A 54 -5.54 -9.31 -30.17
N PRO A 55 -4.72 -10.19 -30.76
CA PRO A 55 -3.67 -10.88 -30.03
C PRO A 55 -2.61 -9.85 -29.63
N LEU A 56 -2.52 -9.57 -28.33
CA LEU A 56 -1.45 -8.75 -27.76
C LEU A 56 -0.34 -9.67 -27.27
N SER A 57 0.91 -9.24 -27.43
CA SER A 57 2.04 -9.94 -26.83
C SER A 57 2.10 -9.69 -25.33
N MET A 58 2.71 -10.60 -24.56
CA MET A 58 2.75 -10.54 -23.08
C MET A 58 3.27 -9.20 -22.53
N ASP A 59 4.23 -8.56 -23.22
CA ASP A 59 4.78 -7.25 -22.87
C ASP A 59 3.79 -6.09 -23.05
N GLN A 60 2.71 -6.32 -23.80
CA GLN A 60 1.66 -5.35 -24.08
C GLN A 60 0.48 -5.46 -23.13
N LEU A 61 0.39 -6.56 -22.36
CA LEU A 61 -0.63 -6.78 -21.34
C LEU A 61 -0.35 -5.92 -20.12
N THR A 62 -0.79 -4.65 -20.20
CA THR A 62 -0.56 -3.68 -19.13
C THR A 62 -1.85 -2.92 -18.81
N PRO A 63 -2.10 -2.56 -17.54
CA PRO A 63 -3.29 -1.81 -17.16
C PRO A 63 -3.42 -0.44 -17.86
N ARG A 64 -2.31 0.10 -18.40
CA ARG A 64 -2.30 1.37 -19.15
C ARG A 64 -3.09 1.30 -20.45
N ARG A 65 -3.30 0.10 -21.01
CA ARG A 65 -4.03 -0.10 -22.26
C ARG A 65 -5.51 -0.37 -22.05
N LEU A 66 -5.97 -0.50 -20.81
CA LEU A 66 -7.38 -0.65 -20.48
C LEU A 66 -8.13 0.66 -20.77
N CYS A 67 -9.35 0.57 -21.30
CA CYS A 67 -10.20 1.75 -21.45
C CYS A 67 -10.53 2.35 -20.07
N PRO A 68 -10.96 3.61 -19.99
CA PRO A 68 -11.25 4.26 -18.71
C PRO A 68 -12.21 3.48 -17.81
N GLU A 69 -13.23 2.86 -18.40
CA GLU A 69 -14.23 2.05 -17.70
C GLU A 69 -13.60 0.78 -17.11
N GLN A 70 -12.88 0.00 -17.92
CA GLN A 70 -12.16 -1.20 -17.48
C GLN A 70 -11.15 -0.90 -16.35
N ARG A 71 -10.49 0.27 -16.39
CA ARG A 71 -9.60 0.69 -15.29
C ARG A 71 -10.35 0.96 -14.01
N THR A 72 -11.53 1.55 -14.10
CA THR A 72 -12.38 1.83 -12.95
C THR A 72 -12.87 0.53 -12.31
N ASP A 73 -13.26 -0.43 -13.14
CA ASP A 73 -13.68 -1.77 -12.69
C ASP A 73 -12.52 -2.50 -12.00
N LEU A 74 -11.34 -2.54 -12.64
CA LEU A 74 -10.14 -3.15 -12.06
C LEU A 74 -9.79 -2.54 -10.69
N VAL A 75 -9.77 -1.20 -10.58
CA VAL A 75 -9.45 -0.53 -9.31
C VAL A 75 -10.50 -0.82 -8.24
N THR A 76 -11.77 -0.89 -8.62
CA THR A 76 -12.88 -1.21 -7.71
C THR A 76 -12.75 -2.63 -7.16
N ASP A 77 -12.46 -3.60 -8.03
CA ASP A 77 -12.27 -4.99 -7.65
C ASP A 77 -11.05 -5.17 -6.75
N LEU A 78 -9.93 -4.52 -7.08
CA LEU A 78 -8.73 -4.52 -6.23
C LEU A 78 -9.01 -3.91 -4.85
N TYR A 79 -9.74 -2.81 -4.80
CA TYR A 79 -10.13 -2.19 -3.53
C TYR A 79 -10.94 -3.16 -2.65
N ALA A 80 -11.89 -3.90 -3.24
CA ALA A 80 -12.70 -4.88 -2.54
C ALA A 80 -11.86 -6.01 -1.89
N VAL A 81 -10.78 -6.45 -2.54
CA VAL A 81 -9.87 -7.48 -2.00
C VAL A 81 -8.98 -6.94 -0.88
N THR A 82 -8.58 -5.68 -0.97
CA THR A 82 -7.66 -5.06 0.00
C THR A 82 -8.34 -4.61 1.30
N ARG A 83 -9.66 -4.43 1.29
CA ARG A 83 -10.44 -3.98 2.46
C ARG A 83 -10.56 -5.03 3.57
#